data_AF-A0A962M8Y6-F1
#
_entry.id   AF-A0A962M8Y6-F1
#
_cell.length_a   1.000
_cell.length_b   1.000
_cell.length_c   1.000
_cell.angle_alpha   90.00
_cell.angle_beta   90.00
_cell.angle_gamma   90.00
#
_symmetry.space_group_name_H-M   'P 1'
#
loop_
_entity.id
_entity.type
_entity.pdbx_description
1 polymer ?
#
loop_
_entity_poly.entity_id
_entity_poly.type
_entity_poly.pdbx_seq_one_letter_code
_entity_poly.pdbx_strand_id
1 'polypeptide(L)'
;ANRLLKKFKQDNTWSQVISYADRRWSDGDLYFKLNFKLNHINPPGYYYIIDGTRKHRWNYRKDVLKTWDNYADNKTEFQITSEKGIGRVWDCGTMLFILENK
;
A
#
# COMPACT_ATOMS: atom_id res chain seq x y z
N ALA A 1 13.26 15.21 5.49
CA ALA A 1 11.85 15.54 5.17
C ALA A 1 11.52 17.04 5.30
N ASN A 2 11.77 17.68 6.45
CA ASN A 2 11.32 19.06 6.70
C ASN A 2 11.75 20.10 5.63
N ARG A 3 13.00 20.05 5.15
CA ARG A 3 13.51 20.95 4.10
C ARG A 3 12.73 20.84 2.77
N LEU A 4 12.42 19.60 2.34
CA LEU A 4 11.69 19.34 1.10
C LEU A 4 10.24 19.81 1.22
N LEU A 5 9.58 19.47 2.32
CA LEU A 5 8.20 19.90 2.58
C LEU A 5 8.11 21.43 2.66
N LYS A 6 9.06 22.08 3.33
CA LYS A 6 9.13 23.55 3.38
C LYS A 6 9.27 24.15 1.98
N LYS A 7 10.17 23.62 1.16
CA LYS A 7 10.37 24.09 -0.22
C LYS A 7 9.10 23.89 -1.06
N PHE A 8 8.44 22.73 -0.96
CA PHE A 8 7.16 22.47 -1.62
C PHE A 8 6.10 23.51 -1.25
N LYS A 9 5.92 23.80 0.04
CA LYS A 9 4.96 24.80 0.54
C LYS A 9 5.23 26.23 0.05
N GLN A 10 6.49 26.55 -0.25
CA GLN A 10 6.89 27.87 -0.74
C GLN A 10 6.69 28.02 -2.25
N ASP A 11 6.94 26.95 -3.01
CA ASP A 11 6.97 26.99 -4.47
C ASP A 11 5.62 26.66 -5.12
N ASN A 12 4.65 26.17 -4.34
CA ASN A 12 3.37 25.69 -4.85
C ASN A 12 2.21 26.26 -4.04
N THR A 13 1.12 26.59 -4.73
CA THR A 13 -0.19 26.76 -4.10
C THR A 13 -0.72 25.37 -3.75
N TRP A 14 -1.12 25.17 -2.50
CA TRP A 14 -1.59 23.88 -2.01
C TRP A 14 -2.70 24.06 -0.97
N SER A 15 -3.61 23.10 -0.92
CA SER A 15 -4.69 23.02 0.08
C SER A 15 -4.47 21.84 1.02
N GLN A 16 -3.95 20.73 0.51
CA GLN A 16 -3.78 19.49 1.27
C GLN A 16 -2.58 18.69 0.76
N VAL A 17 -1.89 18.02 1.68
CA VAL A 17 -0.89 16.98 1.38
C VAL A 17 -1.33 15.69 2.06
N ILE A 18 -1.48 14.63 1.27
CA ILE A 18 -1.79 13.28 1.75
C ILE A 18 -0.54 12.43 1.62
N SER A 19 -0.22 11.67 2.66
CA SER A 19 0.90 10.74 2.65
C SER A 19 0.56 9.47 3.41
N TYR A 20 1.22 8.36 3.05
CA TYR A 20 1.01 7.06 3.64
C TYR A 20 2.30 6.58 4.29
N ALA A 21 2.22 6.15 5.54
CA ALA A 21 3.33 5.57 6.28
C ALA A 21 3.14 4.07 6.44
N ASP A 22 4.11 3.27 6.00
CA ASP A 22 4.08 1.81 6.20
C ASP A 22 4.33 1.46 7.67
N ARG A 23 3.41 0.71 8.27
CA ARG A 23 3.45 0.36 9.69
C ARG A 23 4.53 -0.65 10.06
N ARG A 24 5.17 -1.28 9.08
CA ARG A 24 6.35 -2.14 9.30
C ARG A 24 7.60 -1.32 9.64
N TRP A 25 7.64 -0.07 9.20
CA TRP A 25 8.83 0.78 9.24
C TRP A 25 8.63 2.07 10.03
N SER A 26 7.37 2.47 10.27
CA SER A 26 7.05 3.75 10.87
C SER A 26 5.94 3.62 11.90
N ASP A 27 6.12 4.34 13.00
CA ASP A 27 5.14 4.63 14.04
C ASP A 27 4.39 5.96 13.81
N GLY A 28 4.74 6.68 12.74
CA GLY A 28 4.15 7.97 12.39
C GLY A 28 4.82 9.19 13.01
N ASP A 29 5.83 9.03 13.87
CA ASP A 29 6.46 10.14 14.62
C ASP A 29 6.95 11.28 13.72
N LEU A 30 7.57 10.95 12.58
CA LEU A 30 7.99 11.94 11.58
C LEU A 30 6.83 12.82 11.10
N TYR A 31 5.67 12.24 10.86
CA TYR A 31 4.49 12.94 10.34
C TYR A 31 3.89 13.85 11.41
N PHE A 32 3.77 13.36 12.64
CA PHE A 32 3.32 14.16 13.79
C PHE A 32 4.22 15.38 14.01
N LYS A 33 5.55 15.20 13.95
CA LYS A 33 6.54 16.30 14.05
C LYS A 33 6.44 17.33 12.91
N LEU A 34 5.89 16.95 11.76
CA LEU A 34 5.68 17.83 10.61
C LEU A 34 4.26 18.43 10.56
N ASN A 35 3.50 18.31 11.65
CA ASN A 35 2.12 18.78 11.81
C ASN A 35 1.10 18.09 10.89
N PHE A 36 1.42 16.90 10.37
CA PHE A 36 0.39 16.05 9.78
C PHE A 36 -0.50 15.48 10.88
N LYS A 37 -1.76 15.26 10.54
CA LYS A 37 -2.74 14.57 11.37
C LYS A 37 -2.98 13.17 10.83
N LEU A 38 -3.01 12.20 11.72
CA LEU A 38 -3.48 10.85 11.37
C LEU A 38 -4.97 10.95 11.00
N ASN A 39 -5.31 10.49 9.81
CA ASN A 39 -6.70 10.44 9.37
C ASN A 39 -7.32 9.07 9.66
N HIS A 40 -6.69 7.99 9.19
CA HIS A 40 -7.08 6.62 9.53
C HIS A 40 -5.94 5.62 9.28
N ILE A 41 -6.15 4.38 9.72
CA ILE A 41 -5.25 3.25 9.49
C ILE A 41 -5.88 2.33 8.44
N ASN A 42 -5.15 2.07 7.36
CA ASN A 42 -5.53 1.10 6.36
C ASN A 42 -5.28 -0.32 6.87
N PRO A 43 -6.16 -1.27 6.55
CA PRO A 43 -5.96 -2.67 6.87
C PRO A 43 -4.71 -3.23 6.16
N PRO A 44 -4.14 -4.33 6.66
CA PRO A 44 -3.10 -5.09 5.98
C PRO A 44 -3.39 -5.38 4.50
N GLY A 45 -2.39 -5.12 3.67
CA GLY A 45 -2.29 -5.66 2.32
C GLY A 45 -1.60 -7.03 2.33
N TYR A 46 -1.51 -7.64 1.15
CA TYR A 46 -0.77 -8.88 0.96
C TYR A 46 0.03 -8.87 -0.34
N TYR A 47 1.07 -9.69 -0.34
CA TYR A 47 1.96 -9.97 -1.46
C TYR A 47 1.97 -11.47 -1.71
N TYR A 48 2.14 -11.86 -2.96
CA TYR A 48 2.40 -13.26 -3.33
C TYR A 48 3.90 -13.52 -3.36
N ILE A 49 4.32 -14.71 -2.95
CA ILE A 49 5.70 -15.18 -3.13
C ILE A 49 5.74 -16.03 -4.38
N ILE A 50 6.38 -15.53 -5.43
CA ILE A 50 6.62 -16.28 -6.67
C ILE A 50 8.13 -16.32 -6.88
N ASP A 51 8.67 -17.53 -7.02
CA ASP A 51 10.10 -17.79 -7.20
C ASP A 51 10.97 -17.06 -6.15
N GLY A 52 10.56 -17.15 -4.89
CA GLY A 52 11.24 -16.50 -3.75
C GLY A 52 11.10 -14.97 -3.71
N THR A 53 10.42 -14.35 -4.66
CA THR A 53 10.28 -12.89 -4.75
C THR A 53 8.88 -12.44 -4.34
N ARG A 54 8.79 -11.36 -3.55
CA ARG A 54 7.50 -10.72 -3.22
C ARG A 54 6.98 -9.95 -4.41
N LYS A 55 5.77 -10.29 -4.86
CA LYS A 55 5.06 -9.64 -5.95
C LYS A 55 3.75 -9.06 -5.41
N HIS A 56 3.47 -7.81 -5.77
CA HIS A 56 2.29 -7.11 -5.28
C HIS A 56 1.00 -7.78 -5.79
N ARG A 57 -0.03 -7.87 -4.94
CA ARG A 57 -1.34 -8.49 -5.26
C ARG A 57 -2.00 -7.97 -6.53
N TRP A 58 -1.74 -6.71 -6.90
CA TRP A 58 -2.29 -6.09 -8.11
C TRP A 58 -1.96 -6.86 -9.40
N ASN A 59 -0.82 -7.55 -9.43
CA ASN A 59 -0.39 -8.35 -10.57
C ASN A 59 -1.16 -9.68 -10.70
N TYR A 60 -2.02 -10.01 -9.73
CA TYR A 60 -2.74 -11.28 -9.67
C TYR A 60 -4.25 -11.08 -9.53
N ARG A 61 -4.75 -9.92 -9.95
CA ARG A 61 -6.20 -9.69 -10.03
C ARG A 61 -6.84 -10.69 -11.01
N LYS A 62 -8.13 -11.00 -10.82
CA LYS A 62 -8.85 -11.99 -11.63
C LYS A 62 -8.70 -11.78 -13.14
N ASP A 63 -8.71 -10.54 -13.61
CA ASP A 63 -8.52 -10.18 -15.02
C ASP A 63 -7.15 -10.64 -15.56
N VAL A 64 -6.09 -10.55 -14.76
CA VAL A 64 -4.76 -11.06 -15.11
C VAL A 64 -4.72 -12.58 -15.06
N LEU A 65 -5.32 -13.18 -14.02
CA LEU A 65 -5.34 -14.63 -13.82
C LEU A 65 -6.11 -15.38 -14.91
N LYS A 66 -6.99 -14.73 -15.69
CA LYS A 66 -7.68 -15.35 -16.84
C LYS A 66 -6.74 -15.98 -17.86
N THR A 67 -5.49 -15.50 -17.92
CA THR A 67 -4.45 -16.02 -18.81
C THR A 67 -3.78 -17.29 -18.29
N TRP A 68 -4.09 -17.72 -17.07
CA TRP A 68 -3.51 -18.91 -16.47
C TRP A 68 -4.25 -20.17 -16.88
N ASP A 69 -3.50 -21.25 -17.04
CA ASP A 69 -3.97 -22.60 -17.37
C ASP A 69 -4.97 -23.18 -16.36
N ASN A 70 -4.83 -22.85 -15.07
CA ASN A 70 -5.73 -23.32 -14.01
C ASN A 70 -6.88 -22.35 -13.67
N TYR A 71 -7.10 -21.32 -14.49
CA TYR A 71 -8.17 -20.34 -14.26
C TYR A 71 -9.55 -21.00 -14.35
N ALA A 72 -10.41 -20.68 -13.39
CA ALA A 72 -11.83 -20.99 -13.45
C ALA A 72 -12.64 -19.83 -12.87
N ASP A 73 -13.70 -19.42 -13.56
CA ASP A 73 -14.45 -18.20 -13.22
C ASP A 73 -15.16 -18.28 -11.86
N ASN A 74 -15.57 -19.49 -11.49
CA ASN A 74 -16.17 -19.81 -10.20
C ASN A 74 -15.17 -19.82 -9.02
N LYS A 75 -13.85 -19.77 -9.28
CA LYS A 75 -12.83 -19.72 -8.25
C LYS A 75 -12.47 -18.28 -7.89
N THR A 76 -12.08 -18.09 -6.64
CA THR A 76 -11.49 -16.84 -6.15
C THR A 76 -10.03 -16.74 -6.57
N GLU A 77 -9.49 -15.52 -6.58
CA GLU A 77 -8.06 -15.26 -6.78
C GLU A 77 -7.19 -16.15 -5.87
N PHE A 78 -7.60 -16.27 -4.61
CA PHE A 78 -6.88 -17.08 -3.64
C PHE A 78 -6.88 -18.56 -3.97
N GLN A 79 -8.01 -19.11 -4.41
CA GLN A 79 -8.09 -20.52 -4.80
C GLN A 79 -7.19 -20.80 -6.01
N ILE A 80 -7.24 -19.95 -7.04
CA ILE A 80 -6.42 -20.09 -8.25
C ILE A 80 -4.92 -20.06 -7.91
N THR A 81 -4.52 -19.12 -7.04
CA THR A 81 -3.11 -18.98 -6.63
C THR A 81 -2.67 -20.10 -5.68
N SER A 82 -3.54 -20.54 -4.78
CA SER A 82 -3.26 -21.64 -3.85
C SER A 82 -3.09 -22.98 -4.57
N GLU A 83 -3.84 -23.25 -5.63
CA GLU A 83 -3.71 -24.47 -6.44
C GLU A 83 -2.35 -24.57 -7.14
N LYS A 84 -1.71 -23.43 -7.45
CA LYS A 84 -0.32 -23.38 -7.94
C LYS A 84 0.72 -23.42 -6.81
N GLY A 85 0.31 -23.60 -5.56
CA GLY A 85 1.20 -23.59 -4.40
C GLY A 85 1.78 -22.21 -4.06
N ILE A 86 1.17 -21.12 -4.56
CA ILE A 86 1.68 -19.76 -4.34
C ILE A 86 1.21 -19.25 -2.98
N GLY A 87 2.17 -19.05 -2.07
CA GLY A 87 1.93 -18.50 -0.74
C GLY A 87 1.68 -16.98 -0.74
N ARG A 88 0.95 -16.51 0.27
CA ARG A 88 0.73 -15.08 0.54
C ARG A 88 1.43 -14.65 1.84
N VAL A 89 1.98 -13.45 1.81
CA VAL A 89 2.52 -12.76 3.00
C VAL A 89 1.78 -11.46 3.20
N TRP A 90 1.27 -11.27 4.41
CA TRP A 90 0.57 -10.07 4.81
C TRP A 90 1.55 -9.02 5.32
N ASP A 91 1.27 -7.75 5.02
CA ASP A 91 1.95 -6.63 5.66
C ASP A 91 1.18 -6.15 6.90
N CYS A 92 1.61 -5.05 7.51
CA CYS A 92 0.97 -4.49 8.70
C CYS A 92 -0.01 -3.34 8.38
N GLY A 93 -0.31 -3.11 7.10
CA GLY A 93 -1.08 -1.96 6.63
C GLY A 93 -0.31 -0.65 6.66
N THR A 94 -1.01 0.44 6.43
CA THR A 94 -0.41 1.80 6.35
C THR A 94 -1.22 2.80 7.15
N MET A 95 -0.57 3.82 7.70
CA MET A 95 -1.23 4.99 8.29
C MET A 95 -1.39 6.09 7.25
N LEU A 96 -2.61 6.62 7.08
CA LEU A 96 -2.87 7.76 6.21
C LEU A 96 -2.74 9.05 7.03
N PHE A 97 -1.83 9.92 6.61
CA PHE A 97 -1.57 11.23 7.20
C PHE A 97 -2.01 12.35 6.26
N ILE A 98 -2.63 13.37 6.84
CA ILE A 98 -3.13 14.55 6.14
C ILE A 98 -2.52 15.81 6.77
N LEU A 99 -2.00 16.69 5.93
CA LEU A 99 -1.62 18.05 6.29
C LEU A 99 -2.49 19.02 5.49
N GLU A 100 -3.16 19.94 6.19
CA GLU A 100 -4.05 20.93 5.57
C GLU A 100 -3.43 22.32 5.63
N ASN A 101 -3.60 23.10 4.55
CA ASN A 101 -3.29 24.53 4.51
C ASN A 101 -4.59 25.28 4.82
N LYS A 102 -4.64 25.96 5.96
CA LYS A 102 -5.77 26.79 6.35
C LYS A 102 -5.59 28.21 5.85
#